data_AF-A0A553RMF2-F1
#
_entry.id   AF-A0A553RMF2-F1
#
_cell.length_a   1.000
_cell.length_b   1.000
_cell.length_c   1.000
_cell.angle_alpha   90.00
_cell.angle_beta   90.00
_cell.angle_gamma   90.00
#
_symmetry.space_group_name_H-M   'P 1'
#
loop_
_entity.id
_entity.type
_entity.pdbx_description
1 polymer ?
#
loop_
_entity_poly.entity_id
_entity_poly.type
_entity_poly.pdbx_seq_one_letter_code
_entity_poly.pdbx_strand_id
1 'polypeptide(L)'
;NCAILKPSEVSKATEKLLAELIPKYLSQDCFAVLCGGAEETKLLLENRFDHIFYTGSQSVARCILQSAAVHLTPVTLELGGKSPCLIYGRLDMKSAAKRLVWAKFFNAGQSCVAPDYVLCPVETRDLLIPLIKEVLESFYGSDPQQSPDLGRIVTEKHWNYLTKLLESSEGKVVIGGDSIKETRYFAPTVVVDVAETDALMKEEIFGPILPILTIKSLDEGIAFINKKEKPLAVYVFSDEP
;
A
#
# COMPACT_ATOMS: atom_id res chain seq x y z
N ASN A 1 14.23 13.73 23.28
CA ASN A 1 14.17 14.61 22.10
C ASN A 1 12.95 15.50 22.22
N CYS A 2 13.07 16.77 21.82
CA CYS A 2 11.92 17.55 21.40
C CYS A 2 11.54 17.12 19.97
N ALA A 3 10.29 17.32 19.56
CA ALA A 3 9.81 16.92 18.24
C ALA A 3 8.87 17.96 17.64
N ILE A 4 8.98 18.11 16.32
CA ILE A 4 7.97 18.78 15.51
C ILE A 4 7.27 17.70 14.69
N LEU A 5 5.97 17.55 14.89
CA LEU A 5 5.14 16.63 14.13
C LEU A 5 4.56 17.34 12.92
N LYS A 6 4.79 16.79 11.72
CA LYS A 6 4.16 17.23 10.49
C LYS A 6 3.19 16.16 9.98
N PRO A 7 1.93 16.16 10.44
CA PRO A 7 0.90 15.25 9.93
C PRO A 7 0.60 15.52 8.45
N SER A 8 0.01 14.54 7.77
CA SER A 8 -0.35 14.68 6.36
C SER A 8 -1.61 15.54 6.18
N GLU A 9 -1.49 16.58 5.36
CA GLU A 9 -2.57 17.47 4.95
C GLU A 9 -3.63 16.78 4.07
N VAL A 10 -3.30 15.58 3.56
CA VAL A 10 -4.23 14.74 2.80
C VAL A 10 -5.34 14.20 3.72
N SER A 11 -4.99 13.85 4.96
CA SER A 11 -5.90 13.37 6.00
C SER A 11 -6.32 14.49 6.95
N LYS A 12 -6.96 15.53 6.40
CA LYS A 12 -7.25 16.81 7.11
C LYS A 12 -7.92 16.67 8.48
N ALA A 13 -8.87 15.74 8.61
CA ALA A 13 -9.57 15.54 9.89
C ALA A 13 -8.60 15.02 10.98
N THR A 14 -7.74 14.06 10.62
CA THR A 14 -6.71 13.51 11.52
C THR A 14 -5.63 14.53 11.82
N GLU A 15 -5.14 15.26 10.82
CA GLU A 15 -4.20 16.38 11.00
C GLU A 15 -4.74 17.39 12.01
N LYS A 16 -5.98 17.87 11.81
CA LYS A 16 -6.64 18.83 12.70
C LYS A 16 -6.78 18.28 14.12
N LEU A 17 -7.19 17.02 14.25
CA LEU A 17 -7.35 16.38 15.55
C LEU A 17 -6.01 16.31 16.31
N LEU A 18 -4.93 15.94 15.62
CA LEU A 18 -3.60 15.90 16.23
C LEU A 18 -3.13 17.28 16.67
N ALA A 19 -3.33 18.31 15.83
CA ALA A 19 -2.99 19.68 16.16
C ALA A 19 -3.79 20.24 17.34
N GLU A 20 -5.04 19.79 17.51
CA GLU A 20 -5.88 20.18 18.66
C GLU A 20 -5.51 19.43 19.94
N LEU A 21 -5.24 18.12 19.85
CA LEU A 21 -5.05 17.28 21.03
C LEU A 21 -3.64 17.37 21.61
N ILE A 22 -2.59 17.36 20.77
CA ILE A 22 -1.20 17.29 21.27
C ILE A 22 -0.89 18.41 22.28
N PRO A 23 -1.21 19.69 22.01
CA PRO A 23 -0.98 20.79 22.96
C PRO A 23 -1.72 20.67 24.29
N LYS A 24 -2.81 19.91 24.36
CA LYS A 24 -3.60 19.73 25.60
C LYS A 24 -2.93 18.77 26.57
N TYR A 25 -2.05 17.89 26.07
CA TYR A 25 -1.43 16.82 26.85
C TYR A 25 0.10 16.92 26.91
N LEU A 26 0.73 17.63 25.97
CA LEU A 26 2.17 17.76 25.84
C LEU A 26 2.58 19.23 25.73
N SER A 27 3.74 19.57 26.31
CA SER A 27 4.29 20.92 26.25
C SER A 27 4.62 21.30 24.80
N GLN A 28 4.13 22.46 24.35
CA GLN A 28 4.43 22.99 23.03
C GLN A 28 5.90 23.40 22.86
N ASP A 29 6.62 23.65 23.96
CA ASP A 29 8.06 23.92 23.91
C ASP A 29 8.88 22.67 23.51
N CYS A 30 8.32 21.49 23.73
CA CYS A 30 8.96 20.20 23.44
C CYS A 30 8.29 19.47 22.26
N PHE A 31 7.00 19.67 22.04
CA PHE A 31 6.20 18.92 21.07
C PHE A 31 5.25 19.87 20.32
N ALA A 32 5.69 20.33 19.15
CA ALA A 32 4.90 21.20 18.29
C ALA A 32 4.26 20.40 17.14
N VAL A 33 3.10 20.84 16.67
CA VAL A 33 2.45 20.28 15.47
C VAL A 33 2.44 21.36 14.39
N LEU A 34 3.03 21.06 13.23
CA LEU A 34 3.00 21.91 12.06
C LEU A 34 2.06 21.31 11.01
N CYS A 35 0.91 21.94 10.81
CA CYS A 35 0.01 21.59 9.72
C CYS A 35 0.45 22.27 8.43
N GLY A 36 0.25 21.62 7.29
CA GLY A 36 0.59 22.20 5.99
C GLY A 36 1.01 21.17 4.94
N GLY A 37 1.19 21.64 3.72
CA GLY A 37 1.56 20.83 2.57
C GLY A 37 3.06 20.78 2.30
N ALA A 38 3.41 20.69 1.01
CA ALA A 38 4.79 20.62 0.55
C ALA A 38 5.60 21.89 0.89
N GLU A 39 4.99 23.08 0.80
CA GLU A 39 5.68 24.35 1.07
C GLU A 39 6.05 24.49 2.55
N GLU A 40 5.13 24.20 3.47
CA GLU A 40 5.42 24.20 4.91
C GLU A 40 6.46 23.14 5.29
N THR A 41 6.41 21.98 4.62
CA THR A 41 7.41 20.91 4.82
C THR A 41 8.80 21.38 4.36
N LYS A 42 8.88 22.09 3.22
CA LYS A 42 10.13 22.63 2.71
C LYS A 42 10.72 23.66 3.67
N LEU A 43 9.91 24.62 4.14
CA LEU A 43 10.33 25.62 5.12
C LEU A 43 10.75 24.97 6.45
N LEU A 44 10.05 23.94 6.89
CA LEU A 44 10.44 23.17 8.07
C LEU A 44 11.85 22.61 7.91
N LEU A 45 12.15 21.98 6.78
CA LEU A 45 13.42 21.32 6.48
C LEU A 45 14.59 22.28 6.21
N GLU A 46 14.36 23.60 6.11
CA GLU A 46 15.45 24.60 6.11
C GLU A 46 16.11 24.72 7.50
N ASN A 47 15.41 24.31 8.56
CA ASN A 47 15.89 24.34 9.93
C ASN A 47 16.78 23.12 10.23
N ARG A 48 17.69 23.29 11.20
CA ARG A 48 18.57 22.21 11.65
C ARG A 48 17.87 21.30 12.64
N PHE A 49 17.79 20.01 12.32
CA PHE A 49 17.34 18.96 13.23
C PHE A 49 18.49 18.01 13.57
N ASP A 50 18.39 17.36 14.72
CA ASP A 50 19.32 16.30 15.11
C ASP A 50 18.96 14.94 14.49
N HIS A 51 17.71 14.75 14.07
CA HIS A 51 17.23 13.58 13.32
C HIS A 51 15.93 13.92 12.56
N ILE A 52 15.73 13.32 11.38
CA ILE A 52 14.47 13.43 10.63
C ILE A 52 13.87 12.03 10.43
N PHE A 53 12.63 11.83 10.86
CA PHE A 53 11.87 10.61 10.61
C PHE A 53 10.80 10.89 9.56
N TYR A 54 10.79 10.13 8.47
CA TYR A 54 9.83 10.30 7.39
C TYR A 54 9.20 8.96 6.99
N THR A 55 7.87 8.98 6.84
CA THR A 55 7.12 7.89 6.21
C THR A 55 6.35 8.43 5.02
N GLY A 56 6.52 7.82 3.85
CA GLY A 56 5.80 8.23 2.65
C GLY A 56 6.45 7.79 1.34
N SER A 57 6.32 8.61 0.29
CA SER A 57 6.74 8.23 -1.05
C SER A 57 8.25 8.33 -1.24
N GLN A 58 8.80 7.47 -2.10
CA GLN A 58 10.22 7.53 -2.46
C GLN A 58 10.61 8.86 -3.11
N SER A 59 9.70 9.49 -3.87
CA SER A 59 9.94 10.78 -4.52
C SER A 59 10.17 11.91 -3.50
N VAL A 60 9.32 12.02 -2.49
CA VAL A 60 9.44 13.03 -1.44
C VAL A 60 10.61 12.72 -0.51
N ALA A 61 10.90 11.44 -0.25
CA ALA A 61 12.05 11.03 0.55
C ALA A 61 13.39 11.53 -0.03
N ARG A 62 13.52 11.61 -1.37
CA ARG A 62 14.72 12.17 -2.02
C ARG A 62 14.88 13.65 -1.71
N CYS A 63 13.78 14.41 -1.74
CA CYS A 63 13.79 15.82 -1.34
C CYS A 63 14.20 15.98 0.13
N ILE A 64 13.67 15.12 1.01
CA ILE A 64 14.01 15.14 2.45
C ILE A 64 15.50 14.85 2.67
N LEU A 65 16.05 13.83 2.00
CA LEU A 65 17.48 13.51 2.07
C LEU A 65 18.36 14.67 1.60
N GLN A 66 17.97 15.34 0.51
CA GLN A 66 18.69 16.50 -0.01
C GLN A 66 18.70 17.65 1.00
N SER A 67 17.57 17.95 1.63
CA SER A 67 17.50 18.96 2.69
C SER A 67 18.29 18.56 3.94
N ALA A 68 18.16 17.31 4.39
CA ALA A 68 18.87 16.80 5.57
C ALA A 68 20.40 16.85 5.40
N ALA A 69 20.90 16.62 4.18
CA ALA A 69 22.33 16.65 3.86
C ALA A 69 22.96 18.03 4.09
N VAL A 70 22.22 19.13 3.94
CA VAL A 70 22.71 20.50 4.20
C VAL A 70 23.21 20.66 5.64
N HIS A 71 22.56 19.99 6.58
CA HIS A 71 22.87 20.05 8.01
C HIS A 71 23.59 18.80 8.55
N LEU A 72 23.92 17.84 7.66
CA LEU A 72 24.42 16.51 8.02
C LEU A 72 23.51 15.78 9.02
N THR A 73 22.20 15.99 8.90
CA THR A 73 21.20 15.41 9.79
C THR A 73 20.94 13.94 9.41
N PRO A 74 21.05 12.99 10.35
CA PRO A 74 20.67 11.60 10.10
C PRO A 74 19.16 11.47 9.85
N VAL A 75 18.79 10.50 9.03
CA VAL A 75 17.38 10.26 8.67
C VAL A 75 16.96 8.81 8.85
N THR A 76 15.69 8.61 9.17
CA THR A 76 14.98 7.34 9.02
C THR A 76 13.90 7.51 7.96
N LEU A 77 13.90 6.63 6.95
CA LEU A 77 12.97 6.69 5.83
C LEU A 77 12.19 5.38 5.75
N GLU A 78 10.90 5.44 6.06
CA GLU A 78 9.95 4.35 5.91
C GLU A 78 9.18 4.55 4.60
N LEU A 79 9.60 3.86 3.55
CA LEU A 79 9.11 4.05 2.19
C LEU A 79 8.27 2.87 1.72
N GLY A 80 7.68 3.01 0.54
CA GLY A 80 6.95 1.93 -0.11
C GLY A 80 7.79 1.09 -1.07
N GLY A 81 7.10 0.18 -1.74
CA GLY A 81 7.62 -0.74 -2.73
C GLY A 81 6.59 -1.81 -3.04
N LYS A 82 6.85 -2.64 -4.06
CA LYS A 82 5.91 -3.71 -4.43
C LYS A 82 6.16 -4.94 -3.58
N SER A 83 5.48 -5.05 -2.44
CA SER A 83 5.61 -6.18 -1.52
C SER A 83 5.07 -7.49 -2.14
N PRO A 84 5.92 -8.48 -2.49
CA PRO A 84 5.45 -9.73 -3.08
C PRO A 84 4.76 -10.62 -2.05
N CYS A 85 3.80 -11.41 -2.54
CA CYS A 85 3.25 -12.56 -1.82
C CYS A 85 3.47 -13.84 -2.63
N LEU A 86 4.41 -14.67 -2.20
CA LEU A 86 4.71 -15.94 -2.83
C LEU A 86 3.90 -17.06 -2.15
N ILE A 87 3.14 -17.83 -2.94
CA ILE A 87 2.34 -18.96 -2.46
C ILE A 87 2.78 -20.22 -3.20
N TYR A 88 3.34 -21.18 -2.46
CA TYR A 88 3.94 -22.39 -3.00
C TYR A 88 3.69 -23.58 -2.06
N GLY A 89 3.75 -24.82 -2.57
CA GLY A 89 3.52 -26.03 -1.78
C GLY A 89 2.04 -26.43 -1.64
N ARG A 90 1.73 -27.29 -0.66
CA ARG A 90 0.40 -27.88 -0.40
C ARG A 90 -0.17 -27.41 0.94
N LEU A 91 -0.45 -26.12 1.01
CA LEU A 91 -0.95 -25.48 2.23
C LEU A 91 -2.49 -25.47 2.34
N ASP A 92 -2.97 -25.12 3.53
CA ASP A 92 -4.38 -24.75 3.76
C ASP A 92 -4.72 -23.45 2.99
N MET A 93 -5.20 -23.63 1.77
CA MET A 93 -5.55 -22.55 0.85
C MET A 93 -6.67 -21.64 1.38
N LYS A 94 -7.57 -22.16 2.24
CA LYS A 94 -8.65 -21.34 2.83
C LYS A 94 -8.06 -20.33 3.81
N SER A 95 -7.16 -20.78 4.68
CA SER A 95 -6.46 -19.92 5.64
C SER A 95 -5.56 -18.90 4.93
N ALA A 96 -4.82 -19.33 3.90
CA ALA A 96 -3.99 -18.43 3.10
C ALA A 96 -4.80 -17.37 2.36
N ALA A 97 -5.90 -17.74 1.70
CA ALA A 97 -6.81 -16.79 1.06
C ALA A 97 -7.35 -15.77 2.07
N LYS A 98 -7.79 -16.21 3.25
CA LYS A 98 -8.31 -15.33 4.28
C LYS A 98 -7.28 -14.30 4.76
N ARG A 99 -6.04 -14.74 5.00
CA ARG A 99 -4.93 -13.88 5.43
C ARG A 99 -4.51 -12.91 4.32
N LEU A 100 -4.40 -13.38 3.08
CA LEU A 100 -4.08 -12.57 1.91
C LEU A 100 -5.12 -11.47 1.69
N VAL A 101 -6.41 -11.81 1.70
CA VAL A 101 -7.51 -10.86 1.51
C VAL A 101 -7.51 -9.81 2.62
N TRP A 102 -7.38 -10.22 3.88
CA TRP A 102 -7.28 -9.27 4.99
C TRP A 102 -6.10 -8.30 4.80
N ALA A 103 -4.91 -8.82 4.51
CA ALA A 103 -3.71 -8.02 4.35
C ALA A 103 -3.79 -7.07 3.13
N LYS A 104 -4.42 -7.52 2.03
CA LYS A 104 -4.56 -6.73 0.80
C LYS A 104 -5.62 -5.65 0.90
N PHE A 105 -6.79 -5.97 1.43
CA PHE A 105 -7.97 -5.10 1.30
C PHE A 105 -8.26 -4.27 2.56
N PHE A 106 -7.53 -4.52 3.66
CA PHE A 106 -7.46 -3.58 4.78
C PHE A 106 -7.09 -2.17 4.27
N ASN A 107 -7.79 -1.15 4.78
CA ASN A 107 -7.65 0.25 4.35
C ASN A 107 -7.79 0.45 2.82
N ALA A 108 -8.58 -0.40 2.15
CA ALA A 108 -8.70 -0.45 0.69
C ALA A 108 -7.34 -0.59 -0.02
N GLY A 109 -6.40 -1.35 0.57
CA GLY A 109 -5.06 -1.59 0.01
C GLY A 109 -4.09 -0.42 0.09
N GLN A 110 -4.46 0.68 0.76
CA GLN A 110 -3.59 1.83 1.01
C GLN A 110 -2.70 1.55 2.24
N SER A 111 -1.78 0.59 2.10
CA SER A 111 -0.82 0.20 3.13
C SER A 111 0.52 -0.12 2.49
N CYS A 112 1.62 0.39 3.06
CA CYS A 112 2.99 0.19 2.56
C CYS A 112 3.45 -1.27 2.61
N VAL A 113 2.77 -2.10 3.41
CA VAL A 113 3.02 -3.53 3.54
C VAL A 113 1.88 -4.38 2.99
N ALA A 114 0.88 -3.80 2.31
CA ALA A 114 -0.12 -4.62 1.64
C ALA A 114 0.56 -5.52 0.60
N PRO A 115 0.15 -6.79 0.46
CA PRO A 115 0.55 -7.62 -0.68
C PRO A 115 0.26 -6.86 -1.98
N ASP A 116 1.30 -6.48 -2.69
CA ASP A 116 1.14 -5.65 -3.88
C ASP A 116 0.78 -6.53 -5.08
N TYR A 117 1.38 -7.73 -5.16
CA TYR A 117 1.07 -8.78 -6.13
C TYR A 117 1.31 -10.17 -5.55
N VAL A 118 0.72 -11.20 -6.18
CA VAL A 118 0.92 -12.62 -5.84
C VAL A 118 1.73 -13.32 -6.91
N LEU A 119 2.65 -14.20 -6.49
CA LEU A 119 3.34 -15.18 -7.33
C LEU A 119 2.96 -16.58 -6.88
N CYS A 120 2.41 -17.40 -7.76
CA CYS A 120 2.09 -18.81 -7.44
C CYS A 120 2.03 -19.71 -8.69
N PRO A 121 2.07 -21.04 -8.54
CA PRO A 121 1.77 -21.95 -9.65
C PRO A 121 0.37 -21.74 -10.22
N VAL A 122 0.15 -22.16 -11.48
CA VAL A 122 -1.14 -22.03 -12.18
C VAL A 122 -2.25 -22.74 -11.39
N GLU A 123 -1.97 -23.92 -10.86
CA GLU A 123 -2.91 -24.72 -10.08
C GLU A 123 -3.29 -24.00 -8.78
N THR A 124 -2.32 -23.36 -8.13
CA THR A 124 -2.55 -22.57 -6.91
C THR A 124 -3.39 -21.33 -7.20
N ARG A 125 -3.13 -20.62 -8.30
CA ARG A 125 -3.94 -19.48 -8.75
C ARG A 125 -5.40 -19.90 -8.92
N ASP A 126 -5.64 -20.99 -9.66
CA ASP A 126 -6.98 -21.43 -10.03
C ASP A 126 -7.80 -21.88 -8.79
N LEU A 127 -7.12 -22.44 -7.77
CA LEU A 127 -7.72 -22.73 -6.47
C LEU A 127 -7.94 -21.47 -5.61
N LEU A 128 -7.05 -20.49 -5.70
CA LEU A 128 -7.04 -19.30 -4.86
C LEU A 128 -8.15 -18.32 -5.23
N ILE A 129 -8.42 -18.10 -6.51
CA ILE A 129 -9.44 -17.13 -6.99
C ILE A 129 -10.83 -17.34 -6.37
N PRO A 130 -11.44 -18.54 -6.42
CA PRO A 130 -12.76 -18.73 -5.82
C PRO A 130 -12.75 -18.53 -4.30
N LEU A 131 -11.65 -18.87 -3.62
CA LEU A 131 -11.50 -18.66 -2.17
C LEU A 131 -11.35 -17.17 -1.83
N ILE A 132 -10.63 -16.39 -2.64
CA ILE A 132 -10.58 -14.93 -2.49
C ILE A 132 -11.99 -14.35 -2.59
N LYS A 133 -12.78 -14.79 -3.57
CA LYS A 133 -14.17 -14.34 -3.74
C LYS A 133 -15.03 -14.66 -2.52
N GLU A 134 -14.97 -15.90 -2.02
CA GLU A 134 -15.69 -16.34 -0.82
C GLU A 134 -15.33 -15.51 0.41
N VAL A 135 -14.04 -15.24 0.63
CA VAL A 135 -13.58 -14.42 1.76
C VAL A 135 -14.03 -12.96 1.60
N LEU A 136 -13.94 -12.40 0.39
CA LEU A 136 -14.39 -11.03 0.13
C LEU A 136 -15.88 -10.86 0.44
N GLU A 137 -16.70 -11.83 0.01
CA GLU A 137 -18.14 -11.85 0.32
C GLU A 137 -18.39 -12.04 1.83
N SER A 138 -17.59 -12.87 2.50
CA SER A 138 -17.66 -13.03 3.96
C SER A 138 -17.27 -11.75 4.72
N PHE A 139 -16.37 -10.92 4.19
CA PHE A 139 -15.90 -9.70 4.86
C PHE A 139 -16.78 -8.50 4.56
N TYR A 140 -17.24 -8.36 3.31
CA TYR A 140 -17.87 -7.15 2.83
C TYR A 140 -19.31 -7.37 2.33
N GLY A 141 -19.81 -8.60 2.37
CA GLY A 141 -21.12 -8.96 1.83
C GLY A 141 -21.12 -9.08 0.30
N SER A 142 -22.30 -9.35 -0.26
CA SER A 142 -22.50 -9.49 -1.70
C SER A 142 -22.38 -8.16 -2.46
N ASP A 143 -22.52 -7.03 -1.76
CA ASP A 143 -22.29 -5.68 -2.28
C ASP A 143 -21.25 -4.95 -1.41
N PRO A 144 -19.95 -5.07 -1.75
CA PRO A 144 -18.88 -4.43 -1.01
C PRO A 144 -18.98 -2.91 -0.93
N GLN A 145 -19.70 -2.25 -1.86
CA GLN A 145 -19.89 -0.81 -1.82
C GLN A 145 -20.68 -0.36 -0.58
N GLN A 146 -21.66 -1.17 -0.15
CA GLN A 146 -22.49 -0.90 1.02
C GLN A 146 -21.84 -1.37 2.33
N SER A 147 -20.72 -2.09 2.25
CA SER A 147 -20.03 -2.58 3.44
C SER A 147 -19.52 -1.41 4.29
N PRO A 148 -19.85 -1.38 5.60
CA PRO A 148 -19.29 -0.41 6.53
C PRO A 148 -17.80 -0.69 6.83
N ASP A 149 -17.32 -1.90 6.53
CA ASP A 149 -15.98 -2.37 6.87
C ASP A 149 -14.97 -2.18 5.71
N LEU A 150 -15.44 -1.76 4.54
CA LEU A 150 -14.58 -1.44 3.39
C LEU A 150 -14.21 0.04 3.41
N GLY A 151 -12.91 0.34 3.31
CA GLY A 151 -12.39 1.70 3.22
C GLY A 151 -12.75 2.43 1.92
N ARG A 152 -12.25 3.67 1.77
CA ARG A 152 -12.37 4.47 0.56
C ARG A 152 -11.01 5.01 0.15
N ILE A 153 -10.86 5.34 -1.12
CA ILE A 153 -9.63 5.94 -1.63
C ILE A 153 -9.49 7.36 -1.06
N VAL A 154 -8.30 7.68 -0.55
CA VAL A 154 -8.06 8.87 0.27
C VAL A 154 -8.36 10.17 -0.46
N THR A 155 -8.07 10.24 -1.77
CA THR A 155 -8.31 11.43 -2.60
C THR A 155 -8.84 11.07 -3.97
N GLU A 156 -9.53 12.00 -4.62
CA GLU A 156 -9.94 11.85 -6.02
C GLU A 156 -8.73 11.67 -6.96
N LYS A 157 -7.60 12.34 -6.67
CA LYS A 157 -6.36 12.17 -7.43
C LYS A 157 -5.86 10.73 -7.40
N HIS A 158 -5.82 10.11 -6.21
CA HIS A 158 -5.38 8.71 -6.06
C HIS A 158 -6.41 7.75 -6.66
N TRP A 159 -7.70 8.06 -6.56
CA TRP A 159 -8.76 7.29 -7.23
C TRP A 159 -8.57 7.30 -8.75
N ASN A 160 -8.40 8.49 -9.35
CA ASN A 160 -8.17 8.62 -10.80
C ASN A 160 -6.90 7.89 -11.25
N TYR A 161 -5.86 7.87 -10.41
CA TYR A 161 -4.64 7.09 -10.66
C TYR A 161 -4.94 5.60 -10.72
N LEU A 162 -5.63 5.04 -9.71
CA LEU A 162 -5.98 3.62 -9.66
C LEU A 162 -6.89 3.20 -10.82
N THR A 163 -7.87 4.03 -11.18
CA THR A 163 -8.76 3.75 -12.32
C THR A 163 -7.97 3.68 -13.62
N LYS A 164 -7.13 4.68 -13.89
CA LYS A 164 -6.25 4.69 -15.08
C LYS A 164 -5.26 3.53 -15.08
N LEU A 165 -4.73 3.18 -13.91
CA LEU A 165 -3.80 2.07 -13.75
C LEU A 165 -4.47 0.75 -14.13
N LEU A 166 -5.71 0.52 -13.67
CA LEU A 166 -6.50 -0.66 -14.03
C LEU A 166 -6.91 -0.66 -15.51
N GLU A 167 -7.32 0.48 -16.07
CA GLU A 167 -7.65 0.64 -17.50
C GLU A 167 -6.45 0.39 -18.42
N SER A 168 -5.23 0.67 -17.93
CA SER A 168 -3.99 0.46 -18.68
C SER A 168 -3.42 -0.96 -18.56
N SER A 169 -4.05 -1.82 -17.74
CA SER A 169 -3.68 -3.22 -17.59
C SER A 169 -4.14 -4.02 -18.81
N GLU A 170 -3.28 -4.89 -19.31
CA GLU A 170 -3.65 -5.90 -20.31
C GLU A 170 -4.12 -7.20 -19.64
N GLY A 171 -3.91 -7.34 -18.33
CA GLY A 171 -4.44 -8.44 -17.53
C GLY A 171 -5.97 -8.50 -17.49
N LYS A 172 -6.48 -9.66 -17.10
CA LYS A 172 -7.92 -9.97 -17.04
C LYS A 172 -8.46 -9.79 -15.62
N VAL A 173 -9.44 -8.90 -15.47
CA VAL A 173 -10.20 -8.77 -14.21
C VAL A 173 -11.08 -10.01 -14.01
N VAL A 174 -10.93 -10.69 -12.88
CA VAL A 174 -11.70 -11.90 -12.53
C VAL A 174 -12.59 -11.73 -11.30
N ILE A 175 -12.33 -10.71 -10.48
CA ILE A 175 -13.15 -10.29 -9.34
C ILE A 175 -13.15 -8.76 -9.31
N GLY A 176 -14.30 -8.15 -9.05
CA GLY A 176 -14.42 -6.70 -8.90
C GLY A 176 -14.26 -5.95 -10.22
N GLY A 177 -13.56 -4.82 -10.18
CA GLY A 177 -13.38 -3.90 -11.31
C GLY A 177 -14.27 -2.65 -11.26
N ASP A 178 -15.32 -2.66 -10.44
CA ASP A 178 -16.20 -1.50 -10.29
C ASP A 178 -15.55 -0.39 -9.46
N SER A 179 -15.83 0.86 -9.82
CA SER A 179 -15.37 2.03 -9.07
C SER A 179 -16.35 3.19 -9.23
N ILE A 180 -16.46 4.04 -8.20
CA ILE A 180 -17.36 5.19 -8.18
C ILE A 180 -16.61 6.40 -7.65
N LYS A 181 -16.47 7.41 -8.51
CA LYS A 181 -15.65 8.59 -8.25
C LYS A 181 -16.20 9.42 -7.08
N GLU A 182 -17.51 9.61 -7.05
CA GLU A 182 -18.24 10.49 -6.12
C GLU A 182 -18.01 10.07 -4.66
N THR A 183 -17.97 8.76 -4.42
CA THR A 183 -17.74 8.18 -3.10
C THR A 183 -16.29 7.74 -2.90
N ARG A 184 -15.43 7.91 -3.91
CA ARG A 184 -14.06 7.35 -3.98
C ARG A 184 -14.04 5.85 -3.66
N TYR A 185 -15.09 5.16 -4.06
CA TYR A 185 -15.20 3.72 -3.94
C TYR A 185 -14.41 3.04 -5.05
N PHE A 186 -13.75 1.95 -4.69
CA PHE A 186 -13.04 1.08 -5.60
C PHE A 186 -13.21 -0.35 -5.09
N ALA A 187 -13.81 -1.21 -5.90
CA ALA A 187 -14.11 -2.59 -5.51
C ALA A 187 -12.82 -3.37 -5.25
N PRO A 188 -12.80 -4.30 -4.28
CA PRO A 188 -11.76 -5.31 -4.19
C PRO A 188 -11.60 -6.03 -5.53
N THR A 189 -10.48 -5.80 -6.21
CA THR A 189 -10.26 -6.21 -7.60
C THR A 189 -9.12 -7.20 -7.68
N VAL A 190 -9.34 -8.32 -8.38
CA VAL A 190 -8.30 -9.33 -8.67
C VAL A 190 -8.10 -9.40 -10.18
N VAL A 191 -6.84 -9.33 -10.59
CA VAL A 191 -6.41 -9.33 -11.99
C VAL A 191 -5.47 -10.50 -12.21
N VAL A 192 -5.71 -11.30 -13.25
CA VAL A 192 -4.88 -12.44 -13.64
C VAL A 192 -4.32 -12.22 -15.05
N ASP A 193 -3.48 -13.14 -15.51
CA ASP A 193 -2.84 -13.07 -16.83
C ASP A 193 -2.06 -11.76 -17.03
N VAL A 194 -1.49 -11.26 -15.93
CA VAL A 194 -0.71 -10.02 -15.87
C VAL A 194 0.73 -10.32 -16.29
N ALA A 195 1.22 -9.62 -17.31
CA ALA A 195 2.61 -9.70 -17.73
C ALA A 195 3.55 -8.93 -16.77
N GLU A 196 4.84 -9.28 -16.75
CA GLU A 196 5.83 -8.52 -15.96
C GLU A 196 5.90 -7.03 -16.35
N THR A 197 5.65 -6.74 -17.63
CA THR A 197 5.67 -5.39 -18.22
C THR A 197 4.34 -4.64 -18.09
N ASP A 198 3.31 -5.27 -17.53
CA ASP A 198 1.98 -4.69 -17.36
C ASP A 198 2.03 -3.41 -16.50
N ALA A 199 1.10 -2.49 -16.74
CA ALA A 199 0.98 -1.25 -15.98
C ALA A 199 0.92 -1.50 -14.46
N LEU A 200 0.17 -2.54 -14.03
CA LEU A 200 0.04 -2.94 -12.63
C LEU A 200 1.36 -3.40 -11.99
N MET A 201 2.38 -3.71 -12.79
CA MET A 201 3.67 -4.23 -12.32
C MET A 201 4.81 -3.21 -12.32
N LYS A 202 4.56 -1.98 -12.79
CA LYS A 202 5.57 -0.92 -12.89
C LYS A 202 5.84 -0.20 -11.57
N GLU A 203 4.81 0.33 -10.94
CA GLU A 203 4.89 1.10 -9.69
C GLU A 203 4.09 0.42 -8.57
N GLU A 204 4.29 0.85 -7.33
CA GLU A 204 3.47 0.43 -6.19
C GLU A 204 2.00 0.78 -6.42
N ILE A 205 1.09 -0.18 -6.23
CA ILE A 205 -0.33 0.01 -6.54
C ILE A 205 -0.99 0.91 -5.48
N PHE A 206 -0.72 0.63 -4.20
CA PHE A 206 -1.28 1.35 -3.06
C PHE A 206 -2.81 1.49 -3.12
N GLY A 207 -3.50 0.41 -3.46
CA GLY A 207 -4.94 0.35 -3.66
C GLY A 207 -5.48 -1.08 -3.74
N PRO A 208 -6.81 -1.25 -3.90
CA PRO A 208 -7.49 -2.54 -3.77
C PRO A 208 -7.46 -3.34 -5.08
N ILE A 209 -6.31 -3.37 -5.76
CA ILE A 209 -6.09 -4.15 -6.98
C ILE A 209 -4.99 -5.17 -6.71
N LEU A 210 -5.29 -6.46 -6.87
CA LEU A 210 -4.40 -7.58 -6.61
C LEU A 210 -4.09 -8.34 -7.91
N PRO A 211 -2.95 -8.06 -8.55
CA PRO A 211 -2.41 -8.90 -9.62
C PRO A 211 -1.98 -10.26 -9.07
N ILE A 212 -2.33 -11.33 -9.78
CA ILE A 212 -1.82 -12.68 -9.54
C ILE A 212 -1.08 -13.15 -10.79
N LEU A 213 0.23 -13.33 -10.65
CA LEU A 213 1.12 -13.82 -11.70
C LEU A 213 1.46 -15.28 -11.43
N THR A 214 1.66 -16.03 -12.51
CA THR A 214 2.01 -17.44 -12.41
C THR A 214 3.51 -17.66 -12.56
N ILE A 215 4.04 -18.59 -11.77
CA ILE A 215 5.45 -19.02 -11.79
C ILE A 215 5.51 -20.53 -12.03
N LYS A 216 6.55 -21.02 -12.70
CA LYS A 216 6.76 -22.45 -12.96
C LYS A 216 7.51 -23.13 -11.82
N SER A 217 8.25 -22.37 -11.02
CA SER A 217 9.04 -22.88 -9.91
C SER A 217 9.26 -21.80 -8.85
N LEU A 218 9.61 -22.23 -7.63
CA LEU A 218 10.02 -21.34 -6.56
C LEU A 218 11.22 -20.47 -6.98
N ASP A 219 12.23 -21.06 -7.65
CA ASP A 219 13.42 -20.36 -8.12
C ASP A 219 13.08 -19.23 -9.10
N GLU A 220 12.11 -19.46 -9.99
CA GLU A 220 11.62 -18.41 -10.89
C GLU A 220 10.95 -17.27 -10.11
N GLY A 221 10.16 -17.58 -9.09
CA GLY A 221 9.54 -16.57 -8.23
C GLY A 221 10.56 -15.75 -7.46
N ILE A 222 11.60 -16.40 -6.90
CA ILE A 222 12.70 -15.73 -6.22
C ILE A 222 13.48 -14.84 -7.20
N ALA A 223 13.80 -15.35 -8.38
CA ALA A 223 14.48 -14.58 -9.42
C ALA A 223 13.65 -13.37 -9.89
N PHE A 224 12.33 -13.51 -9.98
CA PHE A 224 11.42 -12.42 -10.33
C PHE A 224 11.46 -11.30 -9.27
N ILE A 225 11.39 -11.65 -7.99
CA ILE A 225 11.47 -10.69 -6.88
C ILE A 225 12.82 -9.97 -6.89
N ASN A 226 13.91 -10.71 -7.05
CA ASN A 226 15.28 -10.17 -7.01
C ASN A 226 15.64 -9.22 -8.17
N LYS A 227 14.87 -9.22 -9.27
CA LYS A 227 15.05 -8.27 -10.39
C LYS A 227 14.49 -6.88 -10.10
N LYS A 228 13.66 -6.75 -9.06
CA LYS A 228 12.98 -5.49 -8.70
C LYS A 228 13.67 -4.82 -7.52
N GLU A 229 13.27 -3.58 -7.25
CA GLU A 229 13.69 -2.88 -6.02
C GLU A 229 13.30 -3.68 -4.77
N LYS A 230 14.14 -3.61 -3.74
CA LYS A 230 13.89 -4.31 -2.48
C LYS A 230 12.56 -3.83 -1.86
N PRO A 231 11.60 -4.72 -1.59
CA PRO A 231 10.32 -4.34 -1.02
C PRO A 231 10.42 -4.10 0.48
N LEU A 232 9.43 -3.40 1.05
CA LEU A 232 9.33 -3.23 2.50
C LEU A 232 8.94 -4.53 3.22
N ALA A 233 8.08 -5.34 2.60
CA ALA A 233 7.66 -6.63 3.12
C ALA A 233 7.72 -7.72 2.04
N VAL A 234 7.91 -8.96 2.47
CA VAL A 234 7.81 -10.17 1.65
C VAL A 234 6.93 -11.15 2.41
N TYR A 235 5.88 -11.65 1.75
CA TYR A 235 5.01 -12.68 2.29
C TYR A 235 5.29 -14.01 1.62
N VAL A 236 5.41 -15.06 2.41
CA VAL A 236 5.57 -16.44 1.93
C VAL A 236 4.52 -17.32 2.61
N PHE A 237 3.71 -17.98 1.81
CA PHE A 237 2.80 -19.02 2.25
C PHE A 237 3.29 -20.35 1.68
N SER A 238 3.79 -21.21 2.57
CA SER A 238 4.32 -22.53 2.24
C SER A 238 4.14 -23.45 3.43
N ASP A 239 3.92 -24.74 3.16
CA ASP A 239 4.07 -25.84 4.12
C ASP A 239 5.47 -26.47 4.08
N GLU A 240 6.28 -26.11 3.08
CA GLU A 240 7.67 -26.52 2.96
C GLU A 240 8.58 -25.62 3.83
N PRO A 241 9.48 -26.21 4.65
CA PRO A 241 10.39 -25.48 5.55
C PRO A 241 11.40 -24.57 4.87
#